data_AF-A0A9E6VTY0-F1
#
_entry.id   AF-A0A9E6VTY0-F1
#
_cell.length_a   1.000
_cell.length_b   1.000
_cell.length_c   1.000
_cell.angle_alpha   90.00
_cell.angle_beta   90.00
_cell.angle_gamma   90.00
#
_symmetry.space_group_name_H-M   'P 1'
#
loop_
_entity.id
_entity.type
_entity.pdbx_description
1 polymer ?
#
loop_
_entity_poly.entity_id
_entity_poly.type
_entity_poly.pdbx_seq_one_letter_code
_entity_poly.pdbx_strand_id
1 'polypeptide(L)'
;MANSIQKSRANRNILIAVIVILIVGTIAYLVVLSVKLKARVDNLEKDRLLSIRQKISSSKSLPEEVKEQLLKLVNDYRYINKNVSDEILSLLNMAEVGEKEQALATLAKVIECLLKEKYQSDSGFRSWFKEKTSKKKNIDFADVIEYAHHSKLITKQEAHFANGLREIRNKKFHEVGIKLESNWIISGFLAGISLVLKVGYQNQTSH
;
A
#
# COMPACT_ATOMS: atom_id res chain seq x y z
N MET A 1 -4.76 40.47 -58.08
CA MET A 1 -4.97 39.15 -57.43
C MET A 1 -3.78 38.67 -56.58
N ALA A 2 -2.52 38.92 -56.94
CA ALA A 2 -1.37 38.48 -56.12
C ALA A 2 -1.33 39.09 -54.70
N ASN A 3 -1.71 40.37 -54.56
CA ASN A 3 -1.66 41.10 -53.28
C ASN A 3 -2.66 40.60 -52.22
N SER A 4 -3.82 40.08 -52.62
CA SER A 4 -4.81 39.53 -51.68
C SER A 4 -4.42 38.15 -51.15
N ILE A 5 -3.77 37.34 -51.99
CA ILE A 5 -3.27 36.01 -51.62
C ILE A 5 -2.09 36.13 -50.65
N GLN A 6 -1.19 37.10 -50.86
CA GLN A 6 -0.03 37.32 -50.00
C GLN A 6 -0.44 37.84 -48.61
N LYS A 7 -1.42 38.75 -48.53
CA LYS A 7 -1.99 39.24 -47.26
C LYS A 7 -2.73 38.13 -46.49
N SER A 8 -3.43 37.24 -47.18
CA SER A 8 -4.10 36.09 -46.57
C SER A 8 -3.13 35.08 -45.93
N ARG A 9 -2.00 34.80 -46.60
CA ARG A 9 -0.94 33.93 -46.05
C ARG A 9 -0.24 34.54 -44.83
N ALA A 10 0.03 35.84 -44.86
CA ALA A 10 0.61 36.56 -43.72
C ALA A 10 -0.30 36.49 -42.49
N ASN A 11 -1.61 36.72 -42.67
CA ASN A 11 -2.58 36.64 -41.56
C ASN A 11 -2.69 35.22 -40.99
N ARG A 12 -2.62 34.18 -41.85
CA ARG A 12 -2.64 32.78 -41.40
C ARG A 12 -1.39 32.42 -40.59
N ASN A 13 -0.21 32.91 -41.01
CA ASN A 13 1.04 32.68 -40.28
C ASN A 13 1.05 33.39 -38.91
N ILE A 14 0.51 34.62 -38.84
CA ILE A 14 0.36 35.35 -37.57
C ILE A 14 -0.58 34.59 -36.63
N LEU A 15 -1.72 34.11 -37.14
CA LEU A 15 -2.67 33.33 -36.34
C LEU A 15 -2.04 32.04 -35.80
N ILE A 16 -1.28 31.31 -36.63
CA ILE A 16 -0.56 30.10 -36.21
C ILE A 16 0.46 30.43 -35.11
N ALA A 17 1.23 31.52 -35.27
CA ALA A 17 2.22 31.92 -34.27
C ALA A 17 1.58 32.25 -32.91
N VAL A 18 0.44 32.96 -32.92
CA VAL A 18 -0.32 33.26 -31.69
C VAL A 18 -0.83 31.98 -31.02
N ILE A 19 -1.37 31.04 -31.79
CA ILE A 19 -1.85 29.75 -31.27
C ILE A 19 -0.69 28.95 -30.64
N VAL A 20 0.46 28.88 -31.31
CA VAL A 20 1.63 28.17 -30.80
C VAL A 20 2.12 28.78 -29.48
N ILE A 21 2.18 30.11 -29.37
CA ILE A 21 2.59 30.78 -28.13
C ILE A 21 1.61 30.48 -27.00
N LEU A 22 0.30 30.51 -27.26
CA LEU A 22 -0.72 30.20 -26.26
C LEU A 22 -0.62 28.75 -25.78
N ILE A 23 -0.39 27.79 -26.69
CA ILE A 23 -0.23 26.37 -26.37
C ILE A 23 1.05 26.15 -25.55
N VAL A 24 2.19 26.71 -25.97
CA VAL A 24 3.46 26.58 -25.24
C VAL A 24 3.34 27.20 -23.85
N GLY A 25 2.69 28.36 -23.73
CA GLY A 25 2.45 29.02 -22.46
C GLY A 25 1.57 28.19 -21.52
N THR A 26 0.49 27.59 -22.03
CA THR A 26 -0.38 26.70 -21.22
C THR A 26 0.34 25.44 -20.78
N ILE A 27 1.12 24.80 -21.66
CA ILE A 27 1.92 23.61 -21.31
C ILE A 27 2.95 23.97 -20.23
N ALA A 28 3.70 25.06 -20.40
CA ALA A 28 4.69 25.50 -19.40
C ALA A 28 4.04 25.78 -18.04
N TYR A 29 2.87 26.44 -18.04
CA TYR A 29 2.11 26.69 -16.83
C TYR A 29 1.66 25.39 -16.13
N LEU A 30 1.12 24.43 -16.88
CA LEU A 30 0.70 23.13 -16.34
C LEU A 30 1.88 22.34 -15.75
N VAL A 31 3.05 22.39 -16.39
CA VAL A 31 4.27 21.75 -15.86
C VAL A 31 4.66 22.39 -14.53
N VAL A 32 4.74 23.72 -14.45
CA VAL A 32 5.07 24.42 -13.18
C VAL A 32 4.04 24.11 -12.09
N LEU A 33 2.76 24.05 -12.44
CA LEU A 33 1.69 23.70 -11.51
C LEU A 33 1.84 22.26 -10.99
N SER A 34 2.15 21.31 -11.87
CA SER A 34 2.34 19.90 -11.50
C SER A 34 3.52 19.72 -10.53
N VAL A 35 4.63 20.44 -10.74
CA VAL A 35 5.80 20.40 -9.85
C VAL A 35 5.46 20.98 -8.48
N LYS A 36 4.77 22.13 -8.43
CA LYS A 36 4.33 22.75 -7.15
C LYS A 36 3.35 21.86 -6.40
N LEU A 37 2.43 21.22 -7.11
CA LEU A 37 1.45 20.32 -6.51
C LEU A 37 2.14 19.09 -5.92
N LYS A 38 3.09 18.49 -6.66
CA LYS A 38 3.90 17.36 -6.17
C LYS A 38 4.68 17.73 -4.91
N ALA A 39 5.36 18.87 -4.91
CA ALA A 39 6.11 19.35 -3.74
C ALA A 39 5.20 19.58 -2.50
N ARG A 40 3.97 20.09 -2.69
CA ARG A 40 3.00 20.23 -1.59
C ARG A 40 2.54 18.89 -1.04
N VAL A 41 2.26 17.92 -1.91
CA VAL A 41 1.87 16.56 -1.50
C VAL A 41 3.01 15.90 -0.73
N ASP A 42 4.25 15.99 -1.21
CA ASP A 42 5.42 15.42 -0.55
C ASP A 42 5.66 16.03 0.85
N ASN A 43 5.46 17.35 0.99
CA ASN A 43 5.57 18.05 2.27
C ASN A 43 4.45 17.64 3.24
N LEU A 44 3.19 17.59 2.79
CA LEU A 44 2.07 17.16 3.62
C LEU A 44 2.24 15.72 4.11
N GLU A 45 2.76 14.83 3.25
CA GLU A 45 3.08 13.46 3.64
C GLU A 45 4.24 13.41 4.64
N LYS A 46 5.27 14.24 4.47
CA LYS A 46 6.39 14.34 5.42
C LYS A 46 5.91 14.84 6.80
N ASP A 47 5.06 15.85 6.83
CA ASP A 47 4.49 16.39 8.07
C ASP A 47 3.57 15.37 8.75
N ARG A 48 2.76 14.64 7.98
CA ARG A 48 1.92 13.54 8.47
C ARG A 48 2.79 12.45 9.10
N LEU A 49 3.86 12.03 8.44
CA LEU A 49 4.80 11.02 8.96
C LEU A 49 5.53 11.49 10.21
N LEU A 50 5.95 12.75 10.27
CA LEU A 50 6.54 13.33 11.46
C LEU A 50 5.55 13.32 12.63
N SER A 51 4.31 13.71 12.39
CA SER A 51 3.25 13.69 13.40
C SER A 51 2.98 12.26 13.93
N ILE A 52 3.00 11.27 13.05
CA ILE A 52 2.80 9.87 13.40
C ILE A 52 4.01 9.34 14.17
N ARG A 53 5.23 9.67 13.75
CA ARG A 53 6.46 9.32 14.48
C ARG A 53 6.45 9.88 15.89
N GLN A 54 6.01 11.13 16.04
CA GLN A 54 5.94 11.80 17.32
C GLN A 54 4.90 11.15 18.24
N LYS A 55 3.73 10.78 17.70
CA LYS A 55 2.70 10.06 18.45
C LYS A 55 3.16 8.66 18.87
N ILE A 56 3.85 7.94 17.98
CA ILE A 56 4.36 6.58 18.23
C ILE A 56 5.38 6.61 19.37
N SER A 57 6.38 7.49 19.27
CA SER A 57 7.40 7.65 20.31
C SER A 57 6.81 8.06 21.67
N SER A 58 5.65 8.74 21.68
CA SER A 58 4.97 9.15 22.91
C SER A 58 3.97 8.13 23.48
N SER A 59 3.59 7.11 22.70
CA SER A 59 2.57 6.12 23.11
C SER A 59 3.10 5.16 24.18
N LYS A 60 2.32 4.84 25.20
CA LYS A 60 2.66 3.77 26.19
C LYS A 60 2.00 2.42 25.88
N SER A 61 1.22 2.33 24.79
CA SER A 61 0.32 1.20 24.55
C SER A 61 1.01 -0.01 23.91
N LEU A 62 2.11 0.18 23.19
CA LEU A 62 2.89 -0.86 22.53
C LEU A 62 4.32 -0.92 23.10
N PRO A 63 4.95 -2.10 23.14
CA PRO A 63 6.39 -2.20 23.37
C PRO A 63 7.17 -1.39 22.35
N GLU A 64 8.29 -0.79 22.77
CA GLU A 64 9.10 0.08 21.91
C GLU A 64 9.61 -0.64 20.66
N GLU A 65 9.94 -1.92 20.79
CA GLU A 65 10.36 -2.77 19.68
C GLU A 65 9.31 -2.87 18.57
N VAL A 66 8.03 -3.03 18.91
CA VAL A 66 6.94 -3.10 17.92
C VAL A 66 6.79 -1.77 17.19
N LYS A 67 6.93 -0.66 17.91
CA LYS A 67 6.85 0.68 17.34
C LYS A 67 7.98 0.96 16.36
N GLU A 68 9.22 0.61 16.74
CA GLU A 68 10.40 0.78 15.90
C GLU A 68 10.25 -0.02 14.60
N GLN A 69 9.78 -1.26 14.69
CA GLN A 69 9.56 -2.10 13.52
C GLN A 69 8.44 -1.58 12.61
N LEU A 70 7.34 -1.06 13.16
CA LEU A 70 6.27 -0.44 12.36
C LEU A 70 6.73 0.86 11.69
N LEU A 71 7.51 1.69 12.40
CA LEU A 71 8.10 2.90 11.83
C LEU A 71 9.06 2.59 10.69
N LYS A 72 9.87 1.53 10.84
CA LYS A 72 10.73 1.05 9.77
C LYS A 72 9.91 0.61 8.56
N LEU A 73 8.83 -0.14 8.79
CA LEU A 73 7.91 -0.60 7.74
C LEU A 73 7.30 0.56 6.95
N VAL A 74 6.87 1.63 7.62
CA VAL A 74 6.34 2.84 6.97
C VAL A 74 7.39 3.48 6.07
N ASN A 75 8.62 3.63 6.56
CA ASN A 75 9.69 4.26 5.79
C ASN A 75 10.07 3.42 4.56
N ASP A 76 10.11 2.10 4.72
CA ASP A 76 10.49 1.16 3.66
C ASP A 76 9.41 1.10 2.55
N TYR A 77 8.12 1.22 2.90
CA TYR A 77 7.03 1.15 1.91
C TYR A 77 6.57 2.49 1.33
N ARG A 78 6.98 3.62 1.93
CA ARG A 78 6.55 4.98 1.57
C ARG A 78 6.61 5.27 0.07
N TYR A 79 7.64 4.77 -0.61
CA TYR A 79 7.89 5.04 -2.02
C TYR A 79 7.51 3.88 -2.96
N ILE A 80 6.97 2.79 -2.40
CA ILE A 80 6.82 1.51 -3.10
C ILE A 80 5.35 1.19 -3.33
N ASN A 81 4.52 1.27 -2.29
CA ASN A 81 3.08 1.08 -2.41
C ASN A 81 2.36 2.03 -1.45
N LYS A 82 1.68 3.04 -2.03
CA LYS A 82 0.97 4.07 -1.27
C LYS A 82 -0.19 3.48 -0.46
N ASN A 83 -0.91 2.50 -1.01
CA ASN A 83 -2.04 1.87 -0.32
C ASN A 83 -1.56 1.08 0.91
N VAL A 84 -0.49 0.30 0.75
CA VAL A 84 0.14 -0.44 1.86
C VAL A 84 0.66 0.54 2.92
N SER A 85 1.29 1.64 2.50
CA SER A 85 1.74 2.69 3.41
C SER A 85 0.59 3.33 4.19
N ASP A 86 -0.50 3.69 3.53
CA ASP A 86 -1.69 4.25 4.17
C ASP A 86 -2.35 3.26 5.14
N GLU A 87 -2.39 1.96 4.82
CA GLU A 87 -2.89 0.92 5.74
C GLU A 87 -1.97 0.73 6.96
N ILE A 88 -0.64 0.79 6.79
CA ILE A 88 0.31 0.73 7.92
C ILE A 88 0.20 1.99 8.80
N LEU A 89 0.00 3.17 8.21
CA LEU A 89 -0.27 4.41 8.97
C LEU A 89 -1.59 4.32 9.74
N SER A 90 -2.61 3.70 9.15
CA SER A 90 -3.89 3.45 9.83
C SER A 90 -3.72 2.53 11.04
N LEU A 91 -2.97 1.43 10.88
CA LEU A 91 -2.62 0.49 11.95
C LEU A 91 -1.91 1.18 13.12
N LEU A 92 -0.98 2.08 12.82
CA LEU A 92 -0.25 2.85 13.84
C LEU A 92 -1.19 3.72 14.67
N ASN A 93 -2.08 4.48 14.02
CA ASN A 93 -3.06 5.30 14.73
C ASN A 93 -4.01 4.44 15.60
N MET A 94 -4.47 3.29 15.09
CA MET A 94 -5.34 2.38 15.83
C MET A 94 -4.65 1.83 17.09
N ALA A 95 -3.37 1.45 16.98
CA ALA A 95 -2.63 0.94 18.12
C ALA A 95 -2.39 2.03 19.20
N GLU A 96 -2.27 3.29 18.80
CA GLU A 96 -2.11 4.42 19.72
C GLU A 96 -3.37 4.73 20.52
N VAL A 97 -4.54 4.70 19.88
CA VAL A 97 -5.83 4.98 20.54
C VAL A 97 -6.37 3.78 21.33
N GLY A 98 -5.59 2.70 21.45
CA GLY A 98 -5.92 1.51 22.23
C GLY A 98 -6.71 0.45 21.48
N GLU A 99 -6.95 0.63 20.17
CA GLU A 99 -7.65 -0.32 19.29
C GLU A 99 -6.69 -1.39 18.72
N LYS A 100 -5.99 -2.10 19.61
CA LYS A 100 -4.91 -3.03 19.26
C LYS A 100 -5.39 -4.20 18.40
N GLU A 101 -6.57 -4.74 18.68
CA GLU A 101 -7.19 -5.83 17.91
C GLU A 101 -7.57 -5.36 16.50
N GLN A 102 -8.04 -4.11 16.37
CA GLN A 102 -8.36 -3.52 15.07
C GLN A 102 -7.08 -3.29 14.26
N ALA A 103 -6.03 -2.79 14.90
CA ALA A 103 -4.71 -2.64 14.30
C ALA A 103 -4.16 -3.98 13.80
N LEU A 104 -4.31 -5.06 14.58
CA LEU A 104 -3.87 -6.40 14.19
C LEU A 104 -4.69 -6.99 13.03
N ALA A 105 -6.00 -6.75 13.00
CA ALA A 105 -6.86 -7.12 11.88
C ALA A 105 -6.47 -6.36 10.60
N THR A 106 -6.13 -5.08 10.71
CA THR A 106 -5.59 -4.28 9.60
C THR A 106 -4.24 -4.83 9.12
N LEU A 107 -3.35 -5.24 10.02
CA LEU A 107 -2.08 -5.89 9.65
C LEU A 107 -2.29 -7.15 8.82
N ALA A 108 -3.24 -7.99 9.24
CA ALA A 108 -3.63 -9.19 8.52
C ALA A 108 -4.17 -8.88 7.11
N LYS A 109 -4.93 -7.79 6.97
CA LYS A 109 -5.43 -7.31 5.68
C LYS A 109 -4.29 -6.84 4.76
N VAL A 110 -3.30 -6.13 5.30
CA VAL A 110 -2.11 -5.70 4.52
C VAL A 110 -1.39 -6.92 3.93
N ILE A 111 -1.19 -7.98 4.73
CA ILE A 111 -0.56 -9.22 4.26
C ILE A 111 -1.39 -9.87 3.15
N GLU A 112 -2.72 -9.92 3.30
CA GLU A 112 -3.62 -10.44 2.26
C GLU A 112 -3.48 -9.65 0.96
N CYS A 113 -3.52 -8.31 1.03
CA CYS A 113 -3.38 -7.42 -0.13
C CYS A 113 -2.05 -7.68 -0.85
N LEU A 114 -0.94 -7.73 -0.12
CA LEU A 114 0.39 -7.96 -0.68
C LEU A 114 0.52 -9.32 -1.39
N LEU A 115 -0.06 -10.37 -0.81
CA LEU A 115 -0.08 -11.70 -1.42
C LEU A 115 -0.98 -11.74 -2.66
N LYS A 116 -2.16 -11.11 -2.60
CA LYS A 116 -3.05 -11.01 -3.77
C LYS A 116 -2.41 -10.23 -4.90
N GLU A 117 -1.78 -9.09 -4.60
CA GLU A 117 -1.03 -8.31 -5.59
C GLU A 117 0.09 -9.13 -6.23
N LYS A 118 0.84 -9.90 -5.43
CA LYS A 118 1.91 -10.80 -5.94
C LYS A 118 1.36 -11.82 -6.94
N TYR A 119 0.24 -12.45 -6.60
CA TYR A 119 -0.26 -13.60 -7.34
C TYR A 119 -1.33 -13.27 -8.39
N GLN A 120 -1.83 -12.03 -8.46
CA GLN A 120 -2.87 -11.66 -9.43
C GLN A 120 -2.49 -11.97 -10.88
N SER A 121 -1.19 -11.88 -11.19
CA SER A 121 -0.62 -12.12 -12.52
C SER A 121 0.11 -13.46 -12.65
N ASP A 122 0.22 -14.23 -11.56
CA ASP A 122 0.92 -15.51 -11.56
C ASP A 122 0.08 -16.59 -12.27
N SER A 123 0.59 -17.15 -13.37
CA SER A 123 -0.05 -18.24 -14.09
C SER A 123 -0.02 -19.56 -13.32
N GLY A 124 1.05 -19.81 -12.55
CA GLY A 124 1.18 -20.96 -11.65
C GLY A 124 0.13 -20.92 -10.55
N PHE A 125 -0.12 -19.75 -9.97
CA PHE A 125 -1.16 -19.57 -8.96
C PHE A 125 -2.54 -19.89 -9.51
N ARG A 126 -2.85 -19.38 -10.71
CA ARG A 126 -4.14 -19.60 -11.36
C ARG A 126 -4.39 -21.07 -11.70
N SER A 127 -3.36 -21.79 -12.17
CA SER A 127 -3.46 -23.23 -12.43
C SER A 127 -3.66 -24.01 -11.13
N TRP A 128 -2.82 -23.75 -10.12
CA TRP A 128 -2.92 -24.38 -8.81
C TRP A 128 -4.29 -24.16 -8.15
N PHE A 129 -4.82 -22.93 -8.20
CA PHE A 129 -6.11 -22.59 -7.62
C PHE A 129 -7.28 -23.29 -8.32
N LYS A 130 -7.24 -23.41 -9.66
CA LYS A 130 -8.27 -24.12 -10.44
C LYS A 130 -8.28 -25.62 -10.15
N GLU A 131 -7.10 -26.24 -10.07
CA GLU A 131 -6.96 -27.66 -9.75
C GLU A 131 -7.47 -27.99 -8.36
N LYS A 132 -7.09 -27.17 -7.37
CA LYS A 132 -7.48 -27.35 -5.98
C LYS A 132 -8.97 -27.09 -5.75
N THR A 133 -9.54 -26.10 -6.43
CA THR A 133 -10.87 -25.60 -6.13
C THR A 133 -11.71 -25.55 -7.40
N SER A 134 -12.18 -26.71 -7.86
CA SER A 134 -12.97 -26.85 -9.08
C SER A 134 -14.31 -26.05 -9.07
N LYS A 135 -14.72 -25.51 -7.92
CA LYS A 135 -16.00 -24.78 -7.74
C LYS A 135 -15.87 -23.37 -7.13
N LYS A 136 -14.69 -22.96 -6.63
CA LYS A 136 -14.54 -21.69 -5.93
C LYS A 136 -14.16 -20.59 -6.93
N LYS A 137 -14.94 -19.50 -6.97
CA LYS A 137 -14.69 -18.35 -7.87
C LYS A 137 -13.84 -17.25 -7.23
N ASN A 138 -13.89 -17.13 -5.90
CA ASN A 138 -13.23 -16.04 -5.17
C ASN A 138 -12.02 -16.56 -4.41
N ILE A 139 -10.90 -15.84 -4.55
CA ILE A 139 -9.66 -16.07 -3.81
C ILE A 139 -9.76 -15.36 -2.45
N ASP A 140 -9.66 -16.12 -1.37
CA ASP A 140 -9.63 -15.60 -0.01
C ASP A 140 -8.22 -15.59 0.58
N PHE A 141 -8.11 -15.11 1.83
CA PHE A 141 -6.83 -15.01 2.51
C PHE A 141 -6.18 -16.37 2.78
N ALA A 142 -6.98 -17.41 3.05
CA ALA A 142 -6.43 -18.75 3.29
C ALA A 142 -5.79 -19.32 2.01
N ASP A 143 -6.43 -19.10 0.86
CA ASP A 143 -5.92 -19.57 -0.43
C ASP A 143 -4.54 -18.97 -0.75
N VAL A 144 -4.36 -17.67 -0.54
CA VAL A 144 -3.09 -16.99 -0.84
C VAL A 144 -1.99 -17.31 0.18
N ILE A 145 -2.33 -17.58 1.45
CA ILE A 145 -1.38 -18.08 2.45
C ILE A 145 -0.89 -19.48 2.06
N GLU A 146 -1.81 -20.35 1.67
CA GLU A 146 -1.48 -21.72 1.33
C GLU A 146 -0.64 -21.80 0.06
N TYR A 147 -0.96 -21.00 -0.96
CA TYR A 147 -0.11 -20.92 -2.14
C TYR A 147 1.26 -20.32 -1.82
N ALA A 148 1.35 -19.32 -0.94
CA ALA A 148 2.64 -18.78 -0.49
C ALA A 148 3.52 -19.83 0.21
N HIS A 149 2.91 -20.76 0.94
CA HIS A 149 3.63 -21.89 1.50
C HIS A 149 4.03 -22.90 0.40
N HIS A 150 3.11 -23.21 -0.52
CA HIS A 150 3.35 -24.13 -1.64
C HIS A 150 4.49 -23.66 -2.55
N SER A 151 4.52 -22.36 -2.89
CA SER A 151 5.57 -21.72 -3.68
C SER A 151 6.86 -21.46 -2.89
N LYS A 152 6.91 -21.85 -1.61
CA LYS A 152 8.03 -21.64 -0.68
C LYS A 152 8.39 -20.16 -0.45
N LEU A 153 7.48 -19.23 -0.74
CA LEU A 153 7.60 -17.83 -0.34
C LEU A 153 7.67 -17.70 1.18
N ILE A 154 6.85 -18.49 1.88
CA ILE A 154 6.85 -18.58 3.34
C ILE A 154 7.06 -20.03 3.78
N THR A 155 7.66 -20.19 4.95
CA THR A 155 7.85 -21.46 5.65
C THR A 155 6.54 -21.94 6.26
N LYS A 156 6.51 -23.20 6.69
CA LYS A 156 5.36 -23.78 7.40
C LYS A 156 5.01 -23.00 8.67
N GLN A 157 6.02 -22.60 9.45
CA GLN A 157 5.85 -21.83 10.69
C GLN A 157 5.23 -20.46 10.39
N GLU A 158 5.74 -19.76 9.38
CA GLU A 158 5.18 -18.48 8.93
C GLU A 158 3.74 -18.63 8.41
N ALA A 159 3.41 -19.74 7.75
CA ALA A 159 2.04 -20.04 7.33
C ALA A 159 1.09 -20.27 8.51
N HIS A 160 1.56 -20.88 9.62
CA HIS A 160 0.79 -20.98 10.86
C HIS A 160 0.54 -19.61 11.48
N PHE A 161 1.54 -18.74 11.55
CA PHE A 161 1.37 -17.37 12.03
C PHE A 161 0.40 -16.56 11.16
N ALA A 162 0.50 -16.65 9.84
CA ALA A 162 -0.41 -15.99 8.92
C ALA A 162 -1.86 -16.46 9.10
N ASN A 163 -2.07 -17.76 9.35
CA ASN A 163 -3.40 -18.30 9.67
C ASN A 163 -3.93 -17.80 11.01
N GLY A 164 -3.08 -17.68 12.05
CA GLY A 164 -3.48 -17.06 13.31
C GLY A 164 -3.94 -15.60 13.13
N LEU A 165 -3.23 -14.83 12.32
CA LEU A 165 -3.62 -13.45 11.97
C LEU A 165 -4.93 -13.41 11.18
N ARG A 166 -5.12 -14.33 10.23
CA ARG A 166 -6.39 -14.48 9.48
C ARG A 166 -7.56 -14.76 10.42
N GLU A 167 -7.37 -15.61 11.42
CA GLU A 167 -8.42 -15.91 12.39
C GLU A 167 -8.77 -14.71 13.26
N ILE A 168 -7.77 -13.99 13.79
CA ILE A 168 -7.99 -12.75 14.55
C ILE A 168 -8.77 -11.74 13.72
N ARG A 169 -8.38 -11.55 12.46
CA ARG A 169 -9.06 -10.66 11.52
C ARG A 169 -10.51 -11.08 11.31
N ASN A 170 -10.75 -12.36 10.99
CA ASN A 170 -12.10 -12.87 10.75
C ASN A 170 -12.98 -12.71 11.99
N LYS A 171 -12.46 -13.06 13.17
CA LYS A 171 -13.14 -12.83 14.44
C LYS A 171 -13.49 -11.35 14.60
N LYS A 172 -12.55 -10.43 14.38
CA LYS A 172 -12.80 -8.98 14.53
C LYS A 172 -13.90 -8.43 13.62
N PHE A 173 -14.05 -8.97 12.41
CA PHE A 173 -15.10 -8.55 11.47
C PHE A 173 -16.46 -9.23 11.70
N HIS A 174 -16.51 -10.32 12.46
CA HIS A 174 -17.72 -11.12 12.65
C HIS A 174 -18.23 -11.17 14.10
N GLU A 175 -17.39 -10.83 15.09
CA GLU A 175 -17.74 -10.83 16.52
C GLU A 175 -17.48 -9.45 17.14
N VAL A 176 -18.42 -8.97 17.94
CA VAL A 176 -18.33 -7.67 18.62
C VAL A 176 -17.60 -7.84 19.96
N GLY A 177 -16.65 -6.94 20.26
CA GLY A 177 -16.06 -6.84 21.60
C GLY A 177 -14.92 -7.81 21.91
N ILE A 178 -14.28 -8.41 20.90
CA ILE A 178 -13.08 -9.24 21.09
C ILE A 178 -12.00 -8.45 21.82
N LYS A 179 -11.50 -9.05 22.91
CA LYS A 179 -10.30 -8.62 23.61
C LYS A 179 -9.26 -9.73 23.52
N LEU A 180 -8.07 -9.38 23.05
CA LEU A 180 -6.94 -10.29 23.03
C LEU A 180 -6.04 -10.00 24.23
N GLU A 181 -5.40 -11.03 24.77
CA GLU A 181 -4.39 -10.80 25.80
C GLU A 181 -3.19 -10.06 25.20
N SER A 182 -2.49 -9.27 26.04
CA SER A 182 -1.37 -8.44 25.59
C SER A 182 -0.28 -9.24 24.88
N ASN A 183 -0.01 -10.47 25.31
CA ASN A 183 1.03 -11.33 24.71
C ASN A 183 0.64 -11.77 23.28
N TRP A 184 -0.65 -12.04 23.04
CA TRP A 184 -1.16 -12.35 21.70
C TRP A 184 -1.07 -11.17 20.76
N ILE A 185 -1.36 -9.96 21.27
CA ILE A 185 -1.23 -8.73 20.50
C ILE A 185 0.22 -8.50 20.08
N ILE A 186 1.17 -8.58 21.02
CA ILE A 186 2.59 -8.35 20.75
C ILE A 186 3.12 -9.40 19.76
N SER A 187 2.83 -10.68 20.00
CA SER A 187 3.27 -11.77 19.12
C SER A 187 2.67 -11.63 17.72
N GLY A 188 1.40 -11.24 17.63
CA GLY A 188 0.72 -10.99 16.38
C GLY A 188 1.34 -9.84 15.59
N PHE A 189 1.69 -8.74 16.26
CA PHE A 189 2.39 -7.62 15.60
C PHE A 189 3.76 -8.04 15.08
N LEU A 190 4.58 -8.70 15.90
CA LEU A 190 5.93 -9.12 15.48
C LEU A 190 5.86 -10.10 14.30
N ALA A 191 4.99 -11.11 14.38
CA ALA A 191 4.81 -12.07 13.30
C ALA A 191 4.26 -11.40 12.03
N GLY A 192 3.29 -10.51 12.17
CA GLY A 192 2.68 -9.81 11.04
C GLY A 192 3.65 -8.85 10.36
N ILE A 193 4.45 -8.09 11.11
CA ILE A 193 5.47 -7.20 10.54
C ILE A 193 6.53 -8.02 9.79
N SER A 194 7.00 -9.12 10.38
CA SER A 194 7.94 -10.03 9.72
C SER A 194 7.39 -10.56 8.39
N LEU A 195 6.10 -10.94 8.36
CA LEU A 195 5.43 -11.39 7.14
C LEU A 195 5.30 -10.28 6.11
N VAL A 196 4.94 -9.05 6.50
CA VAL A 196 4.87 -7.91 5.57
C VAL A 196 6.25 -7.63 4.96
N LEU A 197 7.31 -7.60 5.77
CA LEU A 197 8.68 -7.41 5.29
C LEU A 197 9.05 -8.49 4.27
N LYS A 198 8.81 -9.76 4.60
CA LYS A 198 9.16 -10.87 3.71
C LYS A 198 8.37 -10.86 2.39
N VAL A 199 7.05 -10.72 2.47
CA VAL A 199 6.18 -10.80 1.31
C VAL A 199 6.41 -9.62 0.38
N GLY A 200 6.43 -8.39 0.90
CA GLY A 200 6.51 -7.23 0.01
C GLY A 200 7.94 -6.80 -0.35
N TYR A 201 9.00 -7.25 0.33
CA TYR A 201 10.38 -7.12 -0.20
C TYR A 201 10.57 -8.01 -1.44
N GLN A 202 10.02 -9.22 -1.45
CA GLN A 202 10.08 -10.11 -2.62
C GLN A 202 9.14 -9.71 -3.77
N ASN A 203 8.22 -8.76 -3.56
CA ASN A 203 7.47 -8.15 -4.67
C ASN A 203 8.31 -7.13 -5.44
N GLN A 204 9.38 -6.60 -4.85
CA GLN A 204 10.22 -5.56 -5.46
C GLN A 204 11.28 -6.13 -6.41
N THR A 205 11.65 -7.41 -6.26
CA THR A 205 12.69 -8.07 -7.08
C THR A 205 12.15 -8.81 -8.31
N SER A 206 10.83 -8.79 -8.52
CA SER A 206 10.15 -9.54 -9.60
C SER A 206 9.74 -8.64 -10.79
N HIS A 207 10.27 -7.43 -10.88
CA HIS A 207 10.09 -6.49 -11.99
C HIS A 207 11.40 -6.29 -12.76
#